data_AF-A0A2T7TS18-F1
#
_entry.id   AF-A0A2T7TS18-F1
#
_cell.length_a   1.000
_cell.length_b   1.000
_cell.length_c   1.000
_cell.angle_alpha   90.00
_cell.angle_beta   90.00
_cell.angle_gamma   90.00
#
_symmetry.space_group_name_H-M   'P 1'
#
loop_
_entity.id
_entity.type
_entity.pdbx_description
1 polymer ?
#
loop_
_entity_poly.entity_id
_entity_poly.type
_entity_poly.pdbx_seq_one_letter_code
_entity_poly.pdbx_strand_id
1 'polypeptide(L)'
;PLGLHDTRMRTHLLQSMQAVLLDALRAYTRETVIAEKFQAMVVLGRANSRMKDFYDIWILSRSFSFDDDRLARAIAATFARRETQIPENLPDALTLAFAADEQKQQQWRVFIEDVAHNPGNLANVVRDIANFLMPHAASAARLGQ
;
A
#
# COMPACT_ATOMS: atom_id res chain seq x y z
N PRO A 1 -21.63 22.15 -7.86
CA PRO A 1 -22.21 22.15 -6.50
C PRO A 1 -22.35 20.70 -5.98
N LEU A 2 -21.28 20.18 -5.37
CA LEU A 2 -21.24 18.82 -4.81
C LEU A 2 -21.71 18.86 -3.36
N GLY A 3 -22.90 18.33 -3.11
CA GLY A 3 -23.53 18.30 -1.79
C GLY A 3 -22.89 17.25 -0.88
N LEU A 4 -22.30 17.73 0.21
CA LEU A 4 -21.81 16.93 1.35
C LEU A 4 -23.00 16.42 2.19
N HIS A 5 -23.76 15.45 1.68
CA HIS A 5 -24.92 14.87 2.39
C HIS A 5 -24.82 13.35 2.60
N ASP A 6 -23.62 12.78 2.57
CA ASP A 6 -23.44 11.37 2.92
C ASP A 6 -22.61 11.21 4.20
N THR A 7 -23.31 10.90 5.30
CA THR A 7 -22.73 10.64 6.62
C THR A 7 -21.85 9.38 6.63
N ARG A 8 -22.07 8.42 5.73
CA ARG A 8 -21.19 7.24 5.57
C ARG A 8 -19.90 7.60 4.84
N MET A 9 -19.96 8.51 3.86
CA MET A 9 -18.79 9.05 3.17
C MET A 9 -17.85 9.77 4.15
N ARG A 10 -18.39 10.58 5.08
CA ARG A 10 -17.58 11.17 6.16
C ARG A 10 -16.96 10.11 7.04
N THR A 11 -17.70 9.07 7.43
CA THR A 11 -17.22 8.11 8.44
C THR A 11 -16.11 7.19 7.92
N HIS A 12 -16.16 6.73 6.67
CA HIS A 12 -15.11 5.85 6.10
C HIS A 12 -13.87 6.59 5.61
N LEU A 13 -14.02 7.80 5.04
CA LEU A 13 -12.89 8.71 4.85
C LEU A 13 -12.30 9.07 6.20
N LEU A 14 -13.10 9.38 7.22
CA LEU A 14 -12.61 9.63 8.57
C LEU A 14 -11.96 8.40 9.20
N GLN A 15 -12.36 7.16 8.92
CA GLN A 15 -11.70 5.96 9.47
C GLN A 15 -10.39 5.61 8.75
N SER A 16 -10.36 5.72 7.43
CA SER A 16 -9.12 5.57 6.65
C SER A 16 -8.16 6.72 6.92
N MET A 17 -8.70 7.94 7.02
CA MET A 17 -7.96 9.10 7.48
C MET A 17 -7.65 9.01 8.97
N GLN A 18 -8.42 8.36 9.85
CA GLN A 18 -8.12 8.20 11.29
C GLN A 18 -7.00 7.21 11.53
N ALA A 19 -6.88 6.15 10.74
CA ALA A 19 -5.69 5.31 10.76
C ALA A 19 -4.46 6.12 10.33
N VAL A 20 -4.62 7.02 9.35
CA VAL A 20 -3.61 8.01 8.97
C VAL A 20 -3.46 9.12 10.03
N LEU A 21 -4.50 9.51 10.77
CA LEU A 21 -4.55 10.65 11.70
C LEU A 21 -3.98 10.26 13.07
N LEU A 22 -4.21 9.01 13.50
CA LEU A 22 -3.66 8.42 14.71
C LEU A 22 -2.15 8.24 14.59
N ASP A 23 -1.63 8.01 13.37
CA ASP A 23 -0.19 8.00 13.08
C ASP A 23 0.34 9.41 12.70
N ALA A 24 -0.50 10.28 12.13
CA ALA A 24 -0.17 11.68 11.81
C ALA A 24 -0.08 12.61 13.03
N LEU A 25 -0.35 12.11 14.23
CA LEU A 25 0.11 12.77 15.45
C LEU A 25 1.64 12.91 15.49
N ARG A 26 2.39 12.27 14.56
CA ARG A 26 3.78 12.63 14.21
C ARG A 26 4.07 12.53 12.70
N ALA A 27 3.85 13.61 11.94
CA ALA A 27 4.69 14.01 10.80
C ALA A 27 4.98 12.98 9.65
N TYR A 28 4.12 12.01 9.39
CA TYR A 28 4.34 11.05 8.30
C TYR A 28 3.82 11.54 6.95
N THR A 29 4.68 11.57 5.93
CA THR A 29 4.29 11.89 4.55
C THR A 29 3.64 10.67 3.88
N ARG A 30 2.95 10.88 2.75
CA ARG A 30 2.30 9.81 1.97
C ARG A 30 3.32 8.75 1.53
N GLU A 31 4.53 9.19 1.20
CA GLU A 31 5.66 8.33 0.83
C GLU A 31 6.03 7.38 1.97
N THR A 32 6.09 7.89 3.21
CA THR A 32 6.40 7.03 4.36
C THR A 32 5.26 6.05 4.68
N VAL A 33 4.01 6.47 4.50
CA VAL A 33 2.85 5.56 4.64
C VAL A 33 2.96 4.39 3.65
N ILE A 34 3.30 4.67 2.38
CA ILE A 34 3.52 3.64 1.36
C ILE A 34 4.71 2.76 1.74
N ALA A 35 5.82 3.35 2.20
CA ALA A 35 7.02 2.63 2.58
C ALA A 35 6.80 1.65 3.74
N GLU A 36 6.08 2.05 4.80
CA GLU A 36 5.74 1.16 5.92
C GLU A 36 4.83 0.00 5.48
N LYS A 37 3.82 0.27 4.63
CA LYS A 37 2.95 -0.77 4.10
C LYS A 37 3.71 -1.74 3.20
N PHE A 38 4.61 -1.22 2.36
CA PHE A 38 5.46 -2.06 1.52
C PHE A 38 6.42 -2.92 2.37
N GLN A 39 7.04 -2.35 3.39
CA GLN A 39 7.89 -3.11 4.32
C GLN A 39 7.11 -4.23 5.01
N ALA A 40 5.86 -3.97 5.44
CA ALA A 40 5.00 -4.99 6.00
C ALA A 40 4.65 -6.09 4.97
N MET A 41 4.42 -5.75 3.71
CA MET A 41 4.20 -6.74 2.65
C MET A 41 5.41 -7.66 2.44
N VAL A 42 6.63 -7.11 2.52
CA VAL A 42 7.87 -7.88 2.40
C VAL A 42 8.03 -8.83 3.59
N VAL A 43 7.87 -8.34 4.82
CA VAL A 43 8.06 -9.16 6.03
C VAL A 43 6.99 -10.24 6.17
N LEU A 44 5.73 -9.93 5.87
CA LEU A 44 4.64 -10.89 6.02
C LEU A 44 4.58 -11.91 4.88
N GLY A 45 5.06 -11.55 3.69
CA GLY A 45 5.09 -12.42 2.51
C GLY A 45 3.76 -13.12 2.26
N ARG A 46 3.78 -14.44 2.06
CA ARG A 46 2.58 -15.25 1.81
C ARG A 46 1.56 -15.23 2.95
N ALA A 47 2.01 -15.05 4.20
CA ALA A 47 1.11 -14.99 5.35
C ALA A 47 0.29 -13.69 5.43
N ASN A 48 0.59 -12.69 4.60
CA ASN A 48 -0.02 -11.36 4.68
C ASN A 48 -1.55 -11.38 4.49
N SER A 49 -2.31 -11.06 5.54
CA SER A 49 -3.77 -10.96 5.53
C SER A 49 -4.28 -9.51 5.53
N ARG A 50 -3.39 -8.51 5.47
CA ARG A 50 -3.73 -7.09 5.59
C ARG A 50 -4.23 -6.51 4.27
N MET A 51 -5.41 -6.92 3.82
CA MET A 51 -5.98 -6.48 2.53
C MET A 51 -6.10 -4.95 2.40
N LYS A 52 -6.33 -4.26 3.52
CA LYS A 52 -6.33 -2.80 3.57
C LYS A 52 -5.02 -2.17 3.08
N ASP A 53 -3.86 -2.77 3.35
CA ASP A 53 -2.58 -2.22 2.91
C ASP A 53 -2.45 -2.23 1.38
N PHE A 54 -2.98 -3.26 0.72
CA PHE A 54 -3.04 -3.32 -0.73
C PHE A 54 -3.92 -2.21 -1.30
N TYR A 55 -5.13 -2.07 -0.76
CA TYR A 55 -6.05 -1.02 -1.20
C TYR A 55 -5.49 0.38 -0.97
N ASP A 56 -4.91 0.65 0.20
CA ASP A 56 -4.34 1.95 0.54
C ASP A 56 -3.19 2.32 -0.41
N ILE A 57 -2.28 1.39 -0.73
CA ILE A 57 -1.22 1.66 -1.71
C ILE A 57 -1.82 1.90 -3.11
N TRP A 58 -2.77 1.06 -3.53
CA TRP A 58 -3.40 1.17 -4.84
C TRP A 58 -4.14 2.49 -5.04
N ILE A 59 -4.89 2.96 -4.04
CA ILE A 59 -5.59 4.25 -4.15
C ILE A 59 -4.61 5.42 -4.10
N LEU A 60 -3.57 5.35 -3.26
CA LEU A 60 -2.55 6.39 -3.16
C LEU A 60 -1.75 6.53 -4.46
N SER A 61 -1.33 5.42 -5.07
CA SER A 61 -0.55 5.43 -6.32
C SER A 61 -1.34 6.01 -7.51
N ARG A 62 -2.67 5.95 -7.47
CA ARG A 62 -3.55 6.52 -8.50
C ARG A 62 -3.98 7.96 -8.20
N SER A 63 -3.99 8.35 -6.93
CA SER A 63 -4.46 9.68 -6.50
C SER A 63 -3.36 10.74 -6.56
N PHE A 64 -2.09 10.33 -6.63
CA PHE A 64 -0.95 11.23 -6.54
C PHE A 64 0.20 10.81 -7.45
N SER A 65 0.98 11.79 -7.89
CA SER A 65 2.25 11.56 -8.58
C SER A 65 3.40 11.32 -7.62
N PHE A 66 4.30 10.42 -7.99
CA PHE A 66 5.51 10.06 -7.25
C PHE A 66 6.73 10.12 -8.20
N ASP A 67 6.85 11.21 -8.94
CA ASP A 67 7.82 11.35 -10.04
C ASP A 67 9.23 11.72 -9.58
N ASP A 68 9.38 12.10 -8.30
CA ASP A 68 10.67 12.40 -7.68
C ASP A 68 11.19 11.21 -6.83
N ASP A 69 12.34 11.40 -6.22
CA ASP A 69 13.02 10.38 -5.42
C ASP A 69 12.56 10.33 -3.95
N ARG A 70 11.51 11.07 -3.54
CA ARG A 70 11.02 11.05 -2.16
C ARG A 70 10.50 9.67 -1.75
N LEU A 71 9.78 8.98 -2.63
CA LEU A 71 9.29 7.64 -2.31
C LEU A 71 10.44 6.63 -2.18
N ALA A 72 11.43 6.70 -3.07
CA ALA A 72 12.62 5.86 -2.96
C ALA A 72 13.38 6.11 -1.64
N ARG A 73 13.56 7.37 -1.25
CA ARG A 73 14.17 7.73 0.06
C ARG A 73 13.35 7.24 1.24
N ALA A 74 12.03 7.36 1.19
CA ALA A 74 11.15 6.88 2.25
C ALA A 74 11.24 5.34 2.40
N ILE A 75 11.26 4.60 1.28
CA ILE A 75 11.49 3.15 1.27
C ILE A 75 12.84 2.84 1.91
N ALA A 76 13.93 3.48 1.48
CA ALA A 76 15.26 3.23 2.03
C ALA A 76 15.32 3.49 3.55
N ALA A 77 14.80 4.63 4.00
CA ALA A 77 14.78 5.00 5.41
C ALA A 77 13.93 4.04 6.26
N THR A 78 12.74 3.67 5.79
CA THR A 78 11.85 2.73 6.50
C THR A 78 12.48 1.35 6.60
N PHE A 79 13.00 0.80 5.51
CA PHE A 79 13.60 -0.53 5.49
C PHE A 79 14.86 -0.58 6.38
N ALA A 80 15.72 0.44 6.33
CA ALA A 80 16.87 0.55 7.22
C ALA A 80 16.46 0.62 8.70
N ARG A 81 15.49 1.47 9.04
CA ARG A 81 14.96 1.61 10.42
C ARG A 81 14.35 0.31 10.95
N ARG A 82 13.75 -0.48 10.06
CA ARG A 82 13.09 -1.76 10.39
C ARG A 82 14.03 -2.97 10.21
N GLU A 83 15.30 -2.74 9.95
CA GLU A 83 16.32 -3.78 9.74
C GLU A 83 15.87 -4.84 8.71
N THR A 84 15.17 -4.39 7.67
CA THR A 84 14.63 -5.24 6.61
C THR A 84 15.39 -4.97 5.32
N GLN A 85 15.84 -6.01 4.62
CA GLN A 85 16.45 -5.83 3.31
C GLN A 85 15.43 -5.40 2.27
N ILE A 86 15.78 -4.42 1.43
CA ILE A 86 14.95 -4.01 0.30
C ILE A 86 14.97 -5.15 -0.72
N PRO A 87 13.80 -5.64 -1.17
CA PRO A 87 13.76 -6.78 -2.08
C PRO A 87 14.23 -6.38 -3.49
N GLU A 88 15.20 -7.12 -4.04
CA GLU A 88 15.65 -6.96 -5.43
C GLU A 88 14.67 -7.61 -6.43
N ASN A 89 13.98 -8.66 -5.97
CA ASN A 89 12.99 -9.40 -6.74
C ASN A 89 11.57 -9.11 -6.25
N LEU A 90 10.57 -9.48 -7.05
CA LEU A 90 9.17 -9.30 -6.69
C LEU A 90 8.83 -10.03 -5.36
N PRO A 91 8.36 -9.33 -4.32
CA PRO A 91 7.99 -9.96 -3.06
C PRO A 91 6.83 -10.95 -3.22
N ASP A 92 6.81 -12.01 -2.40
CA ASP A 92 5.77 -13.04 -2.44
C ASP A 92 4.35 -12.45 -2.39
N ALA A 93 4.12 -11.45 -1.54
CA ALA A 93 2.85 -10.74 -1.38
C ALA A 93 2.39 -10.01 -2.65
N LEU A 94 3.30 -9.75 -3.59
CA LEU A 94 3.02 -9.06 -4.86
C LEU A 94 3.06 -9.99 -6.08
N THR A 95 3.04 -11.32 -5.85
CA THR A 95 3.01 -12.31 -6.94
C THR A 95 1.59 -12.65 -7.39
N LEU A 96 1.45 -13.12 -8.63
CA LEU A 96 0.18 -13.69 -9.11
C LEU A 96 -0.23 -14.93 -8.32
N ALA A 97 0.73 -15.72 -7.83
CA ALA A 97 0.45 -16.88 -6.98
C ALA A 97 -0.23 -16.48 -5.67
N PHE A 98 0.20 -15.37 -5.05
CA PHE A 98 -0.49 -14.80 -3.88
C PHE A 98 -1.91 -14.36 -4.22
N ALA A 99 -2.10 -13.67 -5.35
CA ALA A 99 -3.43 -13.20 -5.74
C ALA A 99 -4.39 -14.32 -6.21
N ALA A 100 -3.84 -15.47 -6.62
CA ALA A 100 -4.60 -16.64 -7.04
C ALA A 100 -5.05 -17.51 -5.86
N ASP A 101 -4.46 -17.32 -4.67
CA ASP A 101 -4.82 -18.07 -3.47
C ASP A 101 -6.28 -17.80 -3.05
N GLU A 102 -7.05 -18.86 -2.85
CA GLU A 102 -8.49 -18.79 -2.57
C GLU A 102 -8.79 -18.02 -1.27
N GLN A 103 -7.94 -18.18 -0.26
CA GLN A 103 -8.10 -17.49 1.02
C GLN A 103 -7.85 -15.99 0.84
N LYS A 104 -6.84 -15.60 0.06
CA LYS A 104 -6.57 -14.18 -0.26
C LYS A 104 -7.71 -13.56 -1.06
N GLN A 105 -8.24 -14.29 -2.04
CA GLN A 105 -9.39 -13.81 -2.81
C GLN A 105 -10.63 -13.62 -1.93
N GLN A 106 -10.88 -14.53 -0.98
CA GLN A 106 -11.99 -14.39 -0.04
C GLN A 106 -11.80 -13.18 0.89
N GLN A 107 -10.60 -13.01 1.46
CA GLN A 107 -10.27 -11.85 2.28
C GLN A 107 -10.43 -10.54 1.50
N TRP A 108 -10.00 -10.53 0.23
CA TRP A 108 -10.14 -9.38 -0.64
C TRP A 108 -11.60 -9.05 -0.95
N ARG A 109 -12.42 -10.03 -1.33
CA ARG A 109 -13.86 -9.83 -1.61
C ARG A 109 -14.57 -9.19 -0.43
N VAL A 110 -14.40 -9.75 0.77
CA VAL A 110 -15.01 -9.22 2.00
C VAL A 110 -14.52 -7.80 2.27
N PHE A 111 -13.21 -7.54 2.10
CA PHE A 111 -12.66 -6.22 2.36
C PHE A 111 -13.22 -5.14 1.41
N ILE A 112 -13.37 -5.44 0.11
CA ILE A 112 -13.81 -4.45 -0.89
C ILE A 112 -15.32 -4.19 -0.91
N GLU A 113 -16.13 -4.89 -0.11
CA GLU A 113 -17.56 -4.62 -0.02
C GLU A 113 -17.85 -3.21 0.52
N ASP A 114 -16.99 -2.69 1.40
CA ASP A 114 -17.19 -1.43 2.11
C ASP A 114 -16.23 -0.30 1.66
N VAL A 115 -15.52 -0.46 0.54
CA VAL A 115 -14.60 0.58 0.05
C VAL A 115 -15.26 1.57 -0.91
N ALA A 116 -14.86 2.83 -0.82
CA ALA A 116 -15.46 3.92 -1.61
C ALA A 116 -15.17 3.82 -3.12
N HIS A 117 -14.00 3.29 -3.49
CA HIS A 117 -13.61 3.12 -4.90
C HIS A 117 -13.40 1.65 -5.17
N ASN A 118 -14.22 1.04 -6.03
CA ASN A 118 -14.08 -0.37 -6.34
C ASN A 118 -12.75 -0.62 -7.08
N PRO A 119 -11.82 -1.37 -6.48
CA PRO A 119 -10.50 -1.63 -7.08
C PRO A 119 -10.51 -2.81 -8.07
N GLY A 120 -11.62 -3.54 -8.17
CA GLY A 120 -11.73 -4.76 -8.96
C GLY A 120 -11.09 -5.97 -8.25
N ASN A 121 -10.59 -6.93 -9.04
CA ASN A 121 -10.03 -8.16 -8.50
C ASN A 121 -8.62 -7.97 -7.92
N LEU A 122 -8.25 -8.86 -6.98
CA LEU A 122 -6.97 -8.80 -6.27
C LEU A 122 -5.77 -8.89 -7.22
N ALA A 123 -5.84 -9.71 -8.27
CA ALA A 123 -4.74 -9.92 -9.20
C ALA A 123 -4.35 -8.64 -9.96
N ASN A 124 -5.34 -7.86 -10.38
CA ASN A 124 -5.11 -6.57 -11.03
C ASN A 124 -4.49 -5.58 -10.05
N VAL A 125 -5.00 -5.50 -8.81
CA VAL A 125 -4.45 -4.62 -7.77
C VAL A 125 -3.01 -4.97 -7.44
N VAL A 126 -2.72 -6.26 -7.21
CA VAL A 126 -1.36 -6.74 -6.94
C VAL A 126 -0.41 -6.38 -8.06
N ARG A 127 -0.83 -6.58 -9.32
CA ARG A 127 -0.03 -6.21 -10.50
C ARG A 127 0.21 -4.70 -10.57
N ASP A 128 -0.82 -3.89 -10.34
CA ASP A 128 -0.71 -2.42 -10.37
C ASP A 128 0.25 -1.93 -9.26
N ILE A 129 0.14 -2.48 -8.06
CA ILE A 129 1.04 -2.17 -6.94
C ILE A 129 2.47 -2.60 -7.25
N ALA A 130 2.68 -3.79 -7.83
CA ALA A 130 4.00 -4.26 -8.20
C ALA A 130 4.66 -3.32 -9.24
N ASN A 131 3.93 -2.96 -10.29
CA ASN A 131 4.41 -2.04 -11.32
C ASN A 131 4.75 -0.66 -10.76
N PHE A 132 3.99 -0.21 -9.76
CA PHE A 132 4.24 1.04 -9.05
C PHE A 132 5.47 0.96 -8.13
N LEU A 133 5.53 -0.03 -7.23
CA LEU A 133 6.54 -0.08 -6.16
C LEU A 133 7.93 -0.51 -6.63
N MET A 134 8.03 -1.47 -7.55
CA MET A 134 9.33 -2.09 -7.88
C MET A 134 10.35 -1.11 -8.48
N PRO A 135 9.99 -0.17 -9.37
CA PRO A 135 10.91 0.87 -9.82
C PRO A 135 11.46 1.74 -8.67
N HIS A 136 10.61 2.08 -7.69
CA HIS A 136 11.02 2.84 -6.51
C HIS A 136 11.87 2.02 -5.54
N ALA A 137 11.57 0.73 -5.36
CA ALA A 137 12.37 -0.20 -4.57
C ALA A 137 13.78 -0.38 -5.15
N ALA A 138 13.88 -0.58 -6.46
CA ALA A 138 15.17 -0.65 -7.15
C ALA A 138 15.98 0.64 -6.99
N SER A 139 15.30 1.80 -7.02
CA SER A 139 15.94 3.10 -6.80
C SER A 139 16.39 3.28 -5.36
N ALA A 140 15.58 2.84 -4.39
CA ALA A 140 15.92 2.85 -2.96
C ALA A 140 17.14 1.97 -2.65
N ALA A 141 17.24 0.78 -3.26
CA ALA A 141 18.38 -0.12 -3.07
C ALA A 141 19.72 0.51 -3.50
N ARG A 142 19.70 1.40 -4.51
CA ARG A 142 20.90 2.14 -4.96
C ARG A 142 21.29 3.32 -4.06
N LEU A 143 20.38 3.82 -3.22
CA LEU A 143 20.67 4.90 -2.28
C LEU A 143 21.37 4.41 -1.00
N GLY A 144 21.22 3.12 -0.68
CA GLY A 144 21.83 2.49 0.49
C GLY A 144 23.16 1.80 0.23
N GLN A 145 23.67 1.85 -1.02
CA GLN A 145 25.04 1.50 -1.38
C GLN A 145 25.94 2.73 -1.26
#